data_AF-A0A9E3P3P7-F1
#
_entry.id   AF-A0A9E3P3P7-F1
#
_cell.length_a   1.000
_cell.length_b   1.000
_cell.length_c   1.000
_cell.angle_alpha   90.00
_cell.angle_beta   90.00
_cell.angle_gamma   90.00
#
_symmetry.space_group_name_H-M   'P 1'
#
loop_
_entity.id
_entity.type
_entity.pdbx_description
1 polymer ?
#
loop_
_entity_poly.entity_id
_entity_poly.type
_entity_poly.pdbx_seq_one_letter_code
_entity_poly.pdbx_strand_id
1 'polypeptide(L)'
;MKRVVEEAIARAGLLPVLAARRSGDLDAVRAKAPAWRKADLLALGAAADIARAEGAGDVVRIHERASADVTWVEIAPGESELDLLRAVAVARLASAPSARVGVDWSRCGLELAQVALGFGASDLRGPITKKSGLPVLDGETLKVKGQGMVELRAIKKREIAALVGHAGRRAVFVDDLGAPHALEEHAPA
;
A
#
# COMPACT_ATOMS: atom_id res chain seq x y z
N MET A 1 -9.60 20.20 -4.04
CA MET A 1 -8.57 19.39 -3.36
C MET A 1 -7.24 19.33 -4.12
N LYS A 2 -7.21 19.04 -5.44
CA LYS A 2 -5.95 18.92 -6.22
C LYS A 2 -4.99 20.13 -6.13
N ARG A 3 -5.52 21.37 -6.16
CA ARG A 3 -4.70 22.60 -6.13
C ARG A 3 -3.89 22.78 -4.84
N VAL A 4 -4.48 22.50 -3.68
CA VAL A 4 -3.80 22.64 -2.37
C VAL A 4 -2.65 21.63 -2.24
N VAL A 5 -2.88 20.40 -2.72
CA VAL A 5 -1.86 19.34 -2.73
C VAL A 5 -0.71 19.70 -3.66
N GLU A 6 -1.02 20.18 -4.87
CA GLU A 6 -0.02 20.62 -5.84
C GLU A 6 0.83 21.79 -5.32
N GLU A 7 0.21 22.79 -4.68
CA GLU A 7 0.92 23.89 -4.03
C GLU A 7 1.83 23.41 -2.89
N ALA A 8 1.41 22.42 -2.10
CA ALA A 8 2.25 21.83 -1.06
C ALA A 8 3.47 21.09 -1.64
N ILE A 9 3.27 20.30 -2.70
CA ILE A 9 4.34 19.62 -3.44
C ILE A 9 5.32 20.62 -4.05
N ALA A 10 4.80 21.73 -4.61
CA ALA A 10 5.60 22.81 -5.15
C ALA A 10 6.49 23.47 -4.08
N ARG A 11 5.91 23.84 -2.93
CA ARG A 11 6.65 24.42 -1.79
C ARG A 11 7.70 23.48 -1.23
N ALA A 12 7.44 22.17 -1.25
CA ALA A 12 8.41 21.15 -0.86
C ALA A 12 9.52 20.89 -1.89
N GLY A 13 9.48 21.56 -3.06
CA GLY A 13 10.47 21.38 -4.12
C GLY A 13 10.38 20.03 -4.84
N LEU A 14 9.23 19.36 -4.76
CA LEU A 14 9.03 18.00 -5.30
C LEU A 14 8.47 17.98 -6.73
N LEU A 15 7.99 19.11 -7.26
CA LEU A 15 7.53 19.19 -8.66
C LEU A 15 8.61 18.80 -9.68
N PRO A 16 9.88 19.28 -9.57
CA PRO A 16 10.94 18.84 -10.47
C PRO A 16 11.25 17.34 -10.35
N VAL A 17 11.01 16.74 -9.18
CA VAL A 17 11.19 15.29 -8.98
C VAL A 17 10.15 14.52 -9.77
N LEU A 18 8.88 14.93 -9.71
CA LEU A 18 7.81 14.31 -10.49
C LEU A 18 8.03 14.49 -12.00
N ALA A 19 8.50 15.66 -12.44
CA ALA A 19 8.83 15.91 -13.84
C ALA A 19 9.95 14.99 -14.34
N ALA A 20 11.07 14.91 -13.60
CA ALA A 20 12.19 14.03 -13.94
C ALA A 20 11.78 12.55 -13.97
N ARG A 21 10.94 12.12 -13.02
CA ARG A 21 10.38 10.76 -12.99
C ARG A 21 9.56 10.46 -14.25
N ARG A 22 8.67 11.37 -14.67
CA ARG A 22 7.83 11.20 -15.86
C ARG A 22 8.65 11.15 -17.15
N SER A 23 9.79 11.85 -17.21
CA SER A 23 10.73 11.77 -18.32
C SER A 23 11.67 10.56 -18.25
N GLY A 24 11.57 9.72 -17.21
CA GLY A 24 12.41 8.53 -17.02
C GLY A 24 13.81 8.82 -16.45
N ASP A 25 14.11 10.05 -16.04
CA ASP A 25 15.39 10.43 -15.44
C ASP A 25 15.42 10.04 -13.94
N LEU A 26 15.45 8.73 -13.69
CA LEU A 26 15.46 8.19 -12.34
C LEU A 26 16.78 8.44 -11.61
N ASP A 27 17.87 8.69 -12.32
CA ASP A 27 19.16 8.98 -11.70
C ASP A 27 19.17 10.38 -11.09
N ALA A 28 18.61 11.38 -11.77
CA ALA A 28 18.40 12.71 -11.17
C ALA A 28 17.44 12.65 -9.97
N VAL A 29 16.43 11.78 -10.02
CA VAL A 29 15.50 11.57 -8.90
C VAL A 29 16.23 10.95 -7.71
N ARG A 30 17.00 9.88 -7.92
CA ARG A 30 17.79 9.20 -6.88
C ARG A 30 18.83 10.11 -6.26
N ALA A 31 19.49 10.96 -7.05
CA ALA A 31 20.45 11.93 -6.55
C ALA A 31 19.85 12.91 -5.53
N LYS A 32 18.53 13.17 -5.60
CA LYS A 32 17.81 14.04 -4.66
C LYS A 32 17.27 13.31 -3.43
N ALA A 33 17.20 11.98 -3.44
CA ALA A 33 16.61 11.20 -2.36
C ALA A 33 17.19 11.49 -0.95
N PRO A 34 18.51 11.71 -0.76
CA PRO A 34 19.06 12.05 0.54
C PRO A 34 18.48 13.32 1.17
N ALA A 35 18.08 14.30 0.35
CA ALA A 35 17.52 15.57 0.82
C ALA A 35 16.09 15.41 1.38
N TRP A 36 15.35 14.36 0.96
CA TRP A 36 13.95 14.17 1.37
C TRP A 36 13.78 13.71 2.82
N ARG A 37 14.87 13.37 3.52
CA ARG A 37 14.87 13.15 4.97
C ARG A 37 14.26 14.33 5.73
N LYS A 38 14.48 15.55 5.24
CA LYS A 38 13.99 16.80 5.85
C LYS A 38 12.77 17.39 5.14
N ALA A 39 12.27 16.73 4.10
CA ALA A 39 11.10 17.23 3.37
C ALA A 39 9.83 17.06 4.22
N ASP A 40 8.89 17.99 4.03
CA ASP A 40 7.53 17.87 4.54
C ASP A 40 6.98 16.49 4.18
N LEU A 41 6.61 15.72 5.21
CA LEU A 41 6.25 14.32 5.05
C LEU A 41 4.96 14.17 4.25
N LEU A 42 3.99 15.06 4.44
CA LEU A 42 2.70 14.99 3.75
C LEU A 42 2.86 15.36 2.28
N ALA A 43 3.69 16.37 1.95
CA ALA A 43 4.01 16.69 0.57
C ALA A 43 4.77 15.56 -0.12
N LEU A 44 5.68 14.89 0.59
CA LEU A 44 6.41 13.72 0.09
C LEU A 44 5.47 12.54 -0.17
N GLY A 45 4.58 12.23 0.77
CA GLY A 45 3.56 11.20 0.62
C GLY A 45 2.65 11.47 -0.57
N ALA A 46 2.15 12.71 -0.71
CA ALA A 46 1.31 13.10 -1.83
C ALA A 46 2.01 12.97 -3.18
N ALA A 47 3.28 13.38 -3.29
CA ALA A 47 4.06 13.20 -4.51
C ALA A 47 4.25 11.71 -4.84
N ALA A 48 4.55 10.88 -3.84
CA ALA A 48 4.69 9.44 -4.03
C ALA A 48 3.36 8.77 -4.41
N ASP A 49 2.23 9.21 -3.87
CA ASP A 49 0.93 8.67 -4.24
C ASP A 49 0.51 9.05 -5.66
N ILE A 50 0.84 10.28 -6.12
CA ILE A 50 0.69 10.66 -7.54
C ILE A 50 1.51 9.71 -8.43
N ALA A 51 2.79 9.50 -8.08
CA ALA A 51 3.66 8.59 -8.82
C ALA A 51 3.15 7.14 -8.82
N ARG A 52 2.54 6.70 -7.72
CA ARG A 52 1.90 5.38 -7.60
C ARG A 52 0.62 5.30 -8.43
N ALA A 53 -0.21 6.34 -8.46
CA ALA A 53 -1.41 6.38 -9.30
C ALA A 53 -1.07 6.31 -10.80
N GLU A 54 -0.01 7.01 -11.23
CA GLU A 54 0.49 6.98 -12.60
C GLU A 54 1.00 5.59 -13.03
N GLY A 55 1.67 4.85 -12.13
CA GLY A 55 2.31 3.57 -12.46
C GLY A 55 1.48 2.32 -12.13
N ALA A 56 0.74 2.32 -11.02
CA ALA A 56 0.05 1.15 -10.48
C ALA A 56 -1.49 1.29 -10.44
N GLY A 57 -2.07 2.42 -10.84
CA GLY A 57 -3.52 2.60 -10.92
C GLY A 57 -4.17 2.70 -9.54
N ASP A 58 -5.35 2.12 -9.30
CA ASP A 58 -6.05 2.11 -8.00
C ASP A 58 -5.88 0.80 -7.22
N VAL A 59 -5.22 -0.18 -7.84
CA VAL A 59 -5.08 -1.54 -7.31
C VAL A 59 -4.08 -1.60 -6.17
N VAL A 60 -4.47 -2.26 -5.10
CA VAL A 60 -3.60 -2.68 -4.00
C VAL A 60 -3.59 -4.19 -3.93
N ARG A 61 -2.41 -4.78 -4.06
CA ARG A 61 -2.25 -6.24 -4.03
C ARG A 61 -1.98 -6.72 -2.62
N ILE A 62 -2.75 -7.70 -2.18
CA ILE A 62 -2.69 -8.25 -0.82
C ILE A 62 -2.05 -9.62 -0.90
N HIS A 63 -0.97 -9.80 -0.15
CA HIS A 63 -0.18 -11.03 -0.15
C HIS A 63 -0.16 -11.67 1.24
N GLU A 64 -0.31 -12.98 1.31
CA GLU A 64 -0.08 -13.72 2.57
C GLU A 64 1.42 -14.06 2.76
N ARG A 65 2.20 -14.03 1.68
CA ARG A 65 3.64 -14.31 1.66
C ARG A 65 4.39 -13.22 0.89
N ALA A 66 5.68 -13.07 1.18
CA ALA A 66 6.52 -12.12 0.45
C ALA A 66 6.69 -12.57 -1.01
N SER A 67 6.39 -11.67 -1.96
CA SER A 67 6.72 -11.88 -3.36
C SER A 67 8.06 -11.20 -3.69
N ALA A 68 8.89 -11.85 -4.51
CA ALA A 68 10.22 -11.36 -4.89
C ALA A 68 10.18 -10.15 -5.84
N ASP A 69 9.04 -9.92 -6.51
CA ASP A 69 8.83 -8.80 -7.44
C ASP A 69 8.37 -7.50 -6.74
N VAL A 70 8.23 -7.54 -5.40
CA VAL A 70 7.84 -6.40 -4.58
C VAL A 70 9.04 -5.95 -3.75
N THR A 71 9.35 -4.64 -3.80
CA THR A 71 10.23 -4.01 -2.83
C THR A 71 9.47 -3.82 -1.51
N TRP A 72 9.67 -4.76 -0.59
CA TRP A 72 9.13 -4.68 0.77
C TRP A 72 9.95 -3.70 1.59
N VAL A 73 9.33 -2.58 1.96
CA VAL A 73 9.95 -1.55 2.79
C VAL A 73 9.81 -1.95 4.24
N GLU A 74 10.96 -2.09 4.90
CA GLU A 74 11.08 -2.37 6.32
C GLU A 74 11.92 -1.25 6.95
N ILE A 75 11.65 -0.94 8.21
CA ILE A 75 12.47 -0.03 9.01
C ILE A 75 13.26 -0.81 10.05
N ALA A 76 14.44 -0.30 10.39
CA ALA A 76 15.31 -0.87 11.39
C ALA A 76 14.72 -0.72 12.80
N PRO A 77 15.10 -1.60 13.75
CA PRO A 77 14.71 -1.42 15.15
C PRO A 77 15.09 -0.02 15.67
N GLY A 78 14.13 0.69 16.25
CA GLY A 78 14.31 2.04 16.78
C GLY A 78 13.96 3.19 15.83
N GLU A 79 13.67 2.90 14.56
CA GLU A 79 13.08 3.88 13.64
C GLU A 79 11.58 4.08 13.92
N SER A 80 11.06 5.28 13.63
CA SER A 80 9.66 5.63 13.89
C SER A 80 8.73 5.23 12.76
N GLU A 81 7.42 5.21 13.03
CA GLU A 81 6.39 5.02 12.00
C GLU A 81 6.48 6.07 10.88
N LEU A 82 6.89 7.30 11.22
CA LEU A 82 7.10 8.37 10.24
C LEU A 82 8.31 8.09 9.33
N ASP A 83 9.33 7.41 9.84
CA ASP A 83 10.47 6.96 9.05
C ASP A 83 10.07 5.88 8.06
N LEU A 84 9.16 4.97 8.44
CA LEU A 84 8.57 3.99 7.53
C LEU A 84 7.83 4.67 6.38
N LEU A 85 6.92 5.60 6.70
CA LEU A 85 6.15 6.33 5.67
C LEU A 85 7.07 7.10 4.72
N ARG A 86 8.15 7.69 5.26
CA ARG A 86 9.17 8.36 4.44
C ARG A 86 9.91 7.39 3.55
N ALA A 87 10.34 6.24 4.07
CA ALA A 87 11.03 5.20 3.31
C ALA A 87 10.16 4.67 2.18
N VAL A 88 8.85 4.46 2.41
CA VAL A 88 7.88 4.06 1.38
C VAL A 88 7.80 5.10 0.27
N ALA A 89 7.67 6.38 0.61
CA ALA A 89 7.59 7.44 -0.38
C ALA A 89 8.88 7.61 -1.18
N VAL A 90 10.04 7.52 -0.53
CA VAL A 90 11.36 7.54 -1.19
C VAL A 90 11.48 6.35 -2.15
N ALA A 91 11.16 5.14 -1.69
CA ALA A 91 11.22 3.93 -2.51
C ALA A 91 10.34 4.07 -3.75
N ARG A 92 9.11 4.58 -3.61
CA ARG A 92 8.20 4.82 -4.73
C ARG A 92 8.78 5.82 -5.73
N LEU A 93 9.24 6.97 -5.26
CA LEU A 93 9.75 8.05 -6.12
C LEU A 93 11.05 7.65 -6.83
N ALA A 94 11.93 6.86 -6.20
CA ALA A 94 13.23 6.45 -6.74
C ALA A 94 13.20 5.19 -7.64
N SER A 95 12.10 4.44 -7.65
CA SER A 95 11.96 3.19 -8.40
C SER A 95 11.39 3.40 -9.81
N ALA A 96 11.40 2.39 -10.68
CA ALA A 96 10.74 2.49 -11.99
C ALA A 96 9.21 2.76 -11.84
N PRO A 97 8.53 3.33 -12.85
CA PRO A 97 7.08 3.55 -12.83
C PRO A 97 6.26 2.30 -12.47
N SER A 98 6.63 1.15 -13.01
CA SER A 98 5.96 -0.15 -12.79
C SER A 98 6.42 -0.89 -11.52
N ALA A 99 7.40 -0.35 -10.77
CA ALA A 99 7.93 -1.03 -9.60
C ALA A 99 6.84 -1.23 -8.54
N ARG A 100 6.84 -2.37 -7.86
CA ARG A 100 5.93 -2.66 -6.76
C ARG A 100 6.62 -2.30 -5.45
N VAL A 101 5.95 -1.49 -4.63
CA VAL A 101 6.46 -1.07 -3.31
C VAL A 101 5.44 -1.53 -2.29
N GLY A 102 5.87 -2.27 -1.28
CA GLY A 102 4.95 -2.82 -0.31
C GLY A 102 5.42 -2.70 1.13
N VAL A 103 4.49 -2.94 2.04
CA VAL A 103 4.72 -2.96 3.50
C VAL A 103 4.09 -4.20 4.13
N ASP A 104 4.69 -4.66 5.22
CA ASP A 104 4.20 -5.82 5.98
C ASP A 104 3.41 -5.36 7.22
N TRP A 105 2.09 -5.53 7.21
CA TRP A 105 1.24 -5.15 8.34
C TRP A 105 1.42 -6.04 9.56
N SER A 106 2.00 -7.24 9.43
CA SER A 106 2.35 -8.06 10.59
C SER A 106 3.46 -7.43 11.44
N ARG A 107 4.20 -6.49 10.86
CA ARG A 107 5.28 -5.73 11.53
C ARG A 107 4.86 -4.33 11.94
N CYS A 108 4.10 -3.64 11.08
CA CYS A 108 3.76 -2.23 11.28
C CYS A 108 2.32 -1.98 11.74
N GLY A 109 1.47 -3.01 11.79
CA GLY A 109 0.04 -2.85 12.03
C GLY A 109 -0.73 -2.52 10.75
N LEU A 110 -2.03 -2.83 10.73
CA LEU A 110 -2.87 -2.70 9.53
C LEU A 110 -3.23 -1.24 9.24
N GLU A 111 -3.38 -0.42 10.27
CA GLU A 111 -3.67 1.01 10.20
C GLU A 111 -2.51 1.76 9.55
N LEU A 112 -1.28 1.51 9.99
CA LEU A 112 -0.09 2.13 9.40
C LEU A 112 0.13 1.65 7.95
N ALA A 113 -0.14 0.37 7.68
CA ALA A 113 -0.13 -0.16 6.33
C ALA A 113 -1.16 0.52 5.41
N GLN A 114 -2.36 0.87 5.93
CA GLN A 114 -3.36 1.65 5.21
C GLN A 114 -2.84 3.06 4.90
N VAL A 115 -2.22 3.73 5.88
CA VAL A 115 -1.63 5.07 5.69
C VAL A 115 -0.51 5.03 4.64
N ALA A 116 0.31 3.97 4.64
CA ALA A 116 1.39 3.78 3.66
C ALA A 116 0.90 3.75 2.20
N LEU A 117 -0.37 3.40 1.94
CA LEU A 117 -0.97 3.48 0.59
C LEU A 117 -0.99 4.92 0.06
N GLY A 118 -1.20 5.90 0.95
CA GLY A 118 -1.12 7.34 0.65
C GLY A 118 0.32 7.87 0.56
N PHE A 119 1.31 7.02 0.84
CA PHE A 119 2.74 7.29 0.67
C PHE A 119 3.34 6.52 -0.52
N GLY A 120 2.50 5.87 -1.33
CA GLY A 120 2.92 5.21 -2.56
C GLY A 120 3.12 3.69 -2.45
N ALA A 121 2.74 3.05 -1.34
CA ALA A 121 2.64 1.59 -1.33
C ALA A 121 1.55 1.12 -2.32
N SER A 122 1.85 0.06 -3.07
CA SER A 122 0.94 -0.64 -3.98
C SER A 122 0.62 -2.07 -3.53
N ASP A 123 1.32 -2.53 -2.50
CA ASP A 123 1.33 -3.93 -2.07
C ASP A 123 1.31 -3.99 -0.54
N LEU A 124 0.46 -4.83 0.01
CA LEU A 124 0.39 -5.09 1.44
C LEU A 124 0.63 -6.57 1.69
N ARG A 125 1.33 -6.89 2.77
CA ARG A 125 1.62 -8.28 3.18
C ARG A 125 1.26 -8.52 4.64
N GLY A 126 0.78 -9.73 4.93
CA GLY A 126 0.69 -10.24 6.29
C GLY A 126 -0.28 -11.43 6.40
N PRO A 127 -0.32 -12.08 7.55
CA PRO A 127 -1.15 -13.26 7.74
C PRO A 127 -2.63 -12.86 7.91
N ILE A 128 -3.52 -13.72 7.39
CA ILE A 128 -4.95 -13.64 7.69
C ILE A 128 -5.22 -14.39 8.99
N THR A 129 -5.47 -13.63 10.06
CA THR A 129 -5.61 -14.16 11.42
C THR A 129 -6.98 -13.88 12.02
N LYS A 130 -7.30 -14.61 13.07
CA LYS A 130 -8.43 -14.33 13.97
C LYS A 130 -8.15 -13.09 14.80
N LYS A 131 -9.17 -12.58 15.49
CA LYS A 131 -9.00 -11.51 16.50
C LYS A 131 -7.99 -11.87 17.60
N SER A 132 -7.82 -13.16 17.88
CA SER A 132 -6.82 -13.67 18.83
C SER A 132 -5.39 -13.69 18.30
N GLY A 133 -5.16 -13.32 17.03
CA GLY A 133 -3.86 -13.41 16.36
C GLY A 133 -3.52 -14.81 15.82
N LEU A 134 -4.33 -15.82 16.10
CA LEU A 134 -4.12 -17.18 15.60
C LEU A 134 -4.46 -17.29 14.10
N PRO A 135 -3.76 -18.14 13.34
CA PRO A 135 -4.12 -18.44 11.96
C PRO A 135 -5.57 -18.93 11.84
N VAL A 136 -6.23 -18.53 10.75
CA VAL A 136 -7.52 -19.13 10.36
C VAL A 136 -7.22 -20.47 9.69
N LEU A 137 -7.83 -21.55 10.18
CA LEU A 137 -7.67 -22.89 9.60
C LEU A 137 -8.58 -23.07 8.38
N ASP A 138 -8.21 -23.97 7.47
CA ASP A 138 -9.03 -24.28 6.30
C ASP A 138 -10.37 -24.91 6.73
N GLY A 139 -11.47 -24.43 6.13
CA GLY A 139 -12.83 -24.88 6.43
C GLY A 139 -13.43 -24.31 7.73
N GLU A 140 -12.73 -23.39 8.39
CA GLU A 140 -13.26 -22.72 9.58
C GLU A 140 -14.38 -21.76 9.21
N THR A 141 -15.58 -22.03 9.69
CA THR A 141 -16.80 -21.27 9.37
C THR A 141 -17.34 -20.49 10.58
N LEU A 142 -17.94 -19.34 10.29
CA LEU A 142 -18.64 -18.51 11.27
C LEU A 142 -20.09 -18.33 10.83
N LYS A 143 -21.03 -18.49 11.77
CA LYS A 143 -22.45 -18.21 11.52
C LYS A 143 -22.68 -16.70 11.44
N VAL A 144 -23.06 -16.21 10.26
CA VAL A 144 -23.37 -14.80 10.00
C VAL A 144 -24.88 -14.64 9.86
N LYS A 145 -25.45 -13.67 10.59
CA LYS A 145 -26.90 -13.37 10.53
C LYS A 145 -27.30 -13.02 9.10
N GLY A 146 -28.26 -13.76 8.54
CA GLY A 146 -28.76 -13.56 7.17
C GLY A 146 -27.92 -14.18 6.05
N GLN A 147 -26.74 -14.75 6.34
CA GLN A 147 -25.87 -15.39 5.34
C GLN A 147 -25.56 -16.87 5.65
N GLY A 148 -25.97 -17.38 6.82
CA GLY A 148 -25.71 -18.77 7.21
C GLY A 148 -24.27 -18.99 7.67
N MET A 149 -23.70 -20.15 7.35
CA MET A 149 -22.30 -20.48 7.67
C MET A 149 -21.39 -19.95 6.56
N VAL A 150 -20.44 -19.08 6.92
CA VAL A 150 -19.53 -18.46 5.96
C VAL A 150 -18.09 -18.73 6.39
N GLU A 151 -17.22 -19.02 5.42
CA GLU A 151 -15.78 -19.21 5.64
C GLU A 151 -15.17 -17.97 6.31
N LEU A 152 -14.52 -18.18 7.47
CA LEU A 152 -13.94 -17.11 8.28
C LEU A 152 -12.84 -16.37 7.50
N ARG A 153 -12.07 -17.10 6.68
CA ARG A 153 -11.05 -16.50 5.81
C ARG A 153 -11.67 -15.54 4.79
N ALA A 154 -12.82 -15.88 4.23
CA ALA A 154 -13.54 -15.00 3.30
C ALA A 154 -14.09 -13.74 4.00
N ILE A 155 -14.55 -13.86 5.24
CA ILE A 155 -14.94 -12.70 6.07
C ILE A 155 -13.73 -11.78 6.27
N LYS A 156 -12.58 -12.34 6.66
CA LYS A 156 -11.35 -11.55 6.90
C LYS A 156 -10.83 -10.86 5.64
N LYS A 157 -10.85 -11.54 4.50
CA LYS A 157 -10.51 -10.92 3.20
C LYS A 157 -11.44 -9.75 2.89
N ARG A 158 -12.75 -9.86 3.15
CA ARG A 158 -13.70 -8.75 2.99
C ARG A 158 -13.40 -7.57 3.92
N GLU A 159 -13.03 -7.81 5.17
CA GLU A 159 -12.63 -6.76 6.12
C GLU A 159 -11.39 -6.00 5.62
N ILE A 160 -10.34 -6.71 5.17
CA ILE A 160 -9.13 -6.10 4.59
C ILE A 160 -9.48 -5.31 3.32
N ALA A 161 -10.32 -5.88 2.45
CA ALA A 161 -10.76 -5.22 1.23
C ALA A 161 -11.53 -3.92 1.53
N ALA A 162 -12.39 -3.91 2.54
CA ALA A 162 -13.12 -2.71 2.98
C ALA A 162 -12.17 -1.62 3.50
N LEU A 163 -11.15 -2.00 4.27
CA LEU A 163 -10.12 -1.07 4.76
C LEU A 163 -9.33 -0.43 3.61
N VAL A 164 -8.94 -1.22 2.61
CA VAL A 164 -8.33 -0.70 1.39
C VAL A 164 -9.31 0.21 0.62
N GLY A 165 -10.59 -0.18 0.57
CA GLY A 165 -11.68 0.61 -0.01
C GLY A 165 -11.85 1.98 0.66
N HIS A 166 -11.71 2.06 1.99
CA HIS A 166 -11.75 3.32 2.73
C HIS A 166 -10.58 4.26 2.39
N ALA A 167 -9.47 3.74 1.88
CA ALA A 167 -8.38 4.54 1.33
C ALA A 167 -8.62 4.95 -0.15
N GLY A 168 -9.80 4.66 -0.70
CA GLY A 168 -10.15 4.93 -2.10
C GLY A 168 -9.44 4.01 -3.08
N ARG A 169 -9.19 2.76 -2.70
CA ARG A 169 -8.42 1.77 -3.46
C ARG A 169 -9.15 0.45 -3.61
N ARG A 170 -8.73 -0.36 -4.57
CA ARG A 170 -9.31 -1.68 -4.83
C ARG A 170 -8.35 -2.78 -4.42
N ALA A 171 -8.77 -3.61 -3.46
CA ALA A 171 -7.98 -4.76 -3.03
C ALA A 171 -8.05 -5.90 -4.05
N VAL A 172 -6.90 -6.50 -4.31
CA VAL A 172 -6.75 -7.71 -5.11
C VAL A 172 -5.91 -8.69 -4.32
N PHE A 173 -6.47 -9.82 -3.95
CA PHE A 173 -5.74 -10.86 -3.24
C PHE A 173 -4.92 -11.66 -4.25
N VAL A 174 -3.62 -11.71 -4.01
CA VAL A 174 -2.69 -12.55 -4.77
C VAL A 174 -2.67 -13.90 -4.07
N ASP A 175 -3.25 -14.91 -4.68
CA ASP A 175 -3.09 -16.28 -4.22
C ASP A 175 -1.68 -16.80 -4.56
N ASP A 176 -1.29 -17.93 -3.94
CA ASP A 176 0.02 -18.57 -4.17
C ASP A 176 0.24 -18.99 -5.66
N LEU A 177 -0.77 -18.82 -6.54
CA LEU A 177 -0.70 -19.06 -7.99
C LEU A 177 -0.51 -17.79 -8.83
N GLY A 178 -0.37 -16.62 -8.21
CA GLY A 178 -0.07 -15.37 -8.93
C GLY A 178 -1.21 -14.82 -9.78
N ALA A 179 -2.43 -15.36 -9.66
CA ALA A 179 -3.59 -14.87 -10.38
C ALA A 179 -4.39 -13.91 -9.50
N PRO A 180 -4.61 -12.66 -9.92
CA PRO A 180 -5.44 -11.73 -9.15
C PRO A 180 -6.91 -12.16 -9.18
N HIS A 181 -7.44 -12.65 -8.05
CA HIS A 181 -8.88 -12.82 -7.88
C HIS A 181 -9.49 -11.54 -7.30
N ALA A 182 -10.35 -10.88 -8.07
CA ALA A 182 -11.30 -9.92 -7.54
C ALA A 182 -12.34 -10.68 -6.71
N LEU A 183 -12.62 -10.23 -5.48
CA LEU A 183 -13.78 -10.72 -4.73
C LEU A 183 -15.02 -10.24 -5.49
N GLU A 184 -15.78 -11.17 -6.08
CA GLU A 184 -17.04 -10.86 -6.75
C GLU A 184 -17.99 -10.16 -5.76
N GLU A 185 -18.44 -8.96 -6.12
CA GLU A 185 -19.48 -8.23 -5.40
C GLU A 185 -20.79 -9.00 -5.53
N HIS A 186 -21.19 -9.71 -4.48
CA HIS A 186 -22.59 -10.04 -4.30
C HIS A 186 -23.35 -8.78 -3.91
N ALA A 187 -23.96 -8.14 -4.91
CA ALA A 187 -25.04 -7.19 -4.71
C ALA A 187 -26.18 -7.88 -3.93
N PRO A 188 -26.77 -7.23 -2.92
CA PRO A 188 -27.98 -7.75 -2.30
C PRO A 188 -29.15 -7.71 -3.30
N ALA A 189 -29.92 -8.79 -3.34
CA ALA A 189 -31.19 -8.90 -4.04
C ALA A 189 -32.27 -7.98 -3.43
#